data_AF-M0N8Z8-F1
#
_entry.id   AF-M0N8Z8-F1
#
_cell.length_a   1.000
_cell.length_b   1.000
_cell.length_c   1.000
_cell.angle_alpha   90.00
_cell.angle_beta   90.00
_cell.angle_gamma   90.00
#
_symmetry.space_group_name_H-M   'P 1'
#
loop_
_entity.id
_entity.type
_entity.pdbx_description
1 polymer ?
#
loop_
_entity_poly.entity_id
_entity_poly.type
_entity_poly.pdbx_seq_one_letter_code
_entity_poly.pdbx_strand_id
1 'polypeptide(L)'
;MATLQATTSSTWSRVDPNAEDQIEAIAEEYDFWGAFDELNIDVKENSDGDTIISIHGYASFDPSKPIYEDGERVDREYGHAEEFLERIAPHLEERFVIETIGHEKARFPLLAGQWSVWPDGTVQYDSFDHSPKKPGSSEQDNQSEDVVGSEGVAQ
;
A
#
# COMPACT_ATOMS: atom_id res chain seq x y z
N MET A 1 1.14 -27.09 10.33
CA MET A 1 1.40 -25.79 9.69
C MET A 1 0.40 -24.80 10.25
N ALA A 2 0.87 -23.63 10.71
CA ALA A 2 -0.01 -22.48 10.86
C ALA A 2 -0.13 -21.84 9.47
N THR A 3 -1.35 -21.52 9.05
CA THR A 3 -1.58 -20.76 7.82
C THR A 3 -1.72 -19.31 8.27
N LEU A 4 -0.89 -18.42 7.73
CA LEU A 4 -1.08 -16.98 7.88
C LEU A 4 -2.43 -16.62 7.25
N GLN A 5 -3.34 -16.10 8.07
CA GLN A 5 -4.58 -15.51 7.59
C GLN A 5 -4.37 -14.00 7.52
N ALA A 6 -4.79 -13.40 6.40
CA ALA A 6 -4.75 -11.97 6.21
C ALA A 6 -6.18 -11.43 6.14
N THR A 7 -6.36 -10.21 6.63
CA THR A 7 -7.57 -9.42 6.42
C THR A 7 -7.15 -8.05 5.95
N THR A 8 -7.71 -7.60 4.84
CA THR A 8 -7.47 -6.28 4.29
C THR A 8 -8.73 -5.44 4.44
N SER A 9 -8.56 -4.19 4.82
CA SER A 9 -9.61 -3.18 4.78
C SER A 9 -9.00 -1.84 4.40
N SER A 10 -9.77 -0.99 3.74
CA SER A 10 -9.40 0.39 3.48
C SER A 10 -10.26 1.37 4.27
N THR A 11 -9.91 2.65 4.19
CA THR A 11 -10.85 3.75 4.46
C THR A 11 -11.98 3.75 3.43
N TRP A 12 -13.08 4.42 3.74
CA TRP A 12 -14.10 4.79 2.74
C TRP A 12 -13.75 6.19 2.26
N SER A 13 -13.04 6.25 1.13
CA SER A 13 -12.53 7.52 0.61
C SER A 13 -13.34 7.98 -0.58
N ARG A 14 -13.58 9.28 -0.67
CA ARG A 14 -14.30 9.89 -1.78
C ARG A 14 -13.52 9.78 -3.10
N VAL A 15 -14.27 9.54 -4.17
CA VAL A 15 -13.78 9.49 -5.56
C VAL A 15 -14.64 10.38 -6.44
N ASP A 16 -14.17 10.68 -7.65
CA ASP A 16 -15.00 11.34 -8.67
C ASP A 16 -16.32 10.55 -8.85
N PRO A 17 -17.50 11.20 -8.78
CA PRO A 17 -18.79 10.54 -8.95
C PRO A 17 -19.00 9.76 -10.25
N ASN A 18 -18.16 9.98 -11.25
CA ASN A 18 -18.21 9.28 -12.54
C ASN A 18 -17.07 8.27 -12.71
N ALA A 19 -16.33 7.94 -11.65
CA ALA A 19 -15.15 7.07 -11.69
C ALA A 19 -15.44 5.57 -11.53
N GLU A 20 -16.69 5.17 -11.24
CA GLU A 20 -17.08 3.77 -10.99
C GLU A 20 -16.60 2.85 -12.12
N ASP A 21 -17.05 3.10 -13.36
CA ASP A 21 -16.68 2.29 -14.53
C ASP A 21 -15.16 2.21 -14.75
N GLN A 22 -14.41 3.29 -14.49
CA GLN A 22 -12.96 3.33 -14.71
C GLN A 22 -12.21 2.57 -13.60
N ILE A 23 -12.63 2.72 -12.34
CA ILE A 23 -12.05 1.99 -11.22
C ILE A 23 -12.33 0.50 -11.36
N GLU A 24 -13.56 0.12 -11.76
CA GLU A 24 -13.91 -1.28 -12.04
C GLU A 24 -13.07 -1.84 -13.19
N ALA A 25 -12.95 -1.11 -14.30
CA ALA A 25 -12.10 -1.54 -15.41
C ALA A 25 -10.62 -1.69 -15.01
N ILE A 26 -10.09 -0.81 -14.16
CA ILE A 26 -8.74 -0.97 -13.59
C ILE A 26 -8.68 -2.25 -12.75
N ALA A 27 -9.65 -2.48 -11.85
CA ALA A 27 -9.68 -3.66 -10.99
C ALA A 27 -9.74 -4.97 -11.77
N GLU A 28 -10.48 -5.04 -12.88
CA GLU A 28 -10.60 -6.22 -13.74
C GLU A 28 -9.27 -6.64 -14.41
N GLU A 29 -8.30 -5.73 -14.51
CA GLU A 29 -6.98 -6.04 -15.05
C GLU A 29 -6.05 -6.75 -14.06
N TYR A 30 -6.44 -6.82 -12.77
CA TYR A 30 -5.64 -7.42 -11.71
C TYR A 30 -6.36 -8.58 -11.04
N ASP A 31 -5.56 -9.50 -10.55
CA ASP A 31 -5.98 -10.57 -9.67
C ASP A 31 -5.64 -10.26 -8.23
N PHE A 32 -6.64 -10.43 -7.37
CA PHE A 32 -6.51 -10.34 -5.92
C PHE A 32 -6.62 -11.76 -5.34
N TRP A 33 -5.51 -12.35 -4.94
CA TRP A 33 -5.48 -13.71 -4.42
C TRP A 33 -5.05 -13.72 -2.96
N GLY A 34 -5.68 -14.58 -2.15
CA GLY A 34 -5.22 -14.94 -0.82
C GLY A 34 -5.58 -16.37 -0.46
N ALA A 35 -5.30 -16.80 0.77
CA ALA A 35 -5.70 -18.13 1.24
C ALA A 35 -7.23 -18.38 1.19
N PHE A 36 -8.02 -17.31 0.99
CA PHE A 36 -9.47 -17.33 0.90
C PHE A 36 -10.02 -16.55 -0.32
N ASP A 37 -9.18 -16.22 -1.32
CA ASP A 37 -9.52 -15.62 -2.63
C ASP A 37 -10.37 -14.33 -2.68
N GLU A 38 -10.81 -13.78 -1.56
CA GLU A 38 -11.78 -12.68 -1.55
C GLU A 38 -11.13 -11.38 -1.09
N LEU A 39 -10.76 -10.54 -2.06
CA LEU A 39 -10.60 -9.10 -1.87
C LEU A 39 -11.58 -8.42 -2.81
N ASN A 40 -12.51 -7.67 -2.24
CA ASN A 40 -13.53 -6.93 -2.97
C ASN A 40 -13.10 -5.48 -3.10
N ILE A 41 -13.35 -4.90 -4.27
CA ILE A 41 -13.21 -3.47 -4.53
C ILE A 41 -14.60 -2.96 -4.87
N ASP A 42 -15.17 -2.15 -3.99
CA ASP A 42 -16.49 -1.56 -4.18
C ASP A 42 -16.35 -0.06 -4.44
N VAL A 43 -17.02 0.42 -5.49
CA VAL A 43 -17.32 1.85 -5.66
C VAL A 43 -18.84 2.02 -5.55
N LYS A 44 -19.30 2.92 -4.67
CA LYS A 44 -20.74 3.11 -4.44
C LYS A 44 -21.06 4.47 -3.83
N GLU A 45 -22.31 4.89 -3.92
CA GLU A 45 -22.82 6.04 -3.18
C GLU A 45 -22.99 5.72 -1.68
N ASN A 46 -22.54 6.62 -0.81
CA ASN A 46 -22.74 6.53 0.64
C ASN A 46 -24.07 7.19 1.08
N SER A 47 -24.35 7.22 2.39
CA SER A 47 -25.58 7.84 2.91
C SER A 47 -25.68 9.35 2.72
N ASP A 48 -24.55 10.00 2.49
CA ASP A 48 -24.43 11.45 2.36
C ASP A 48 -24.50 11.90 0.89
N GLY A 49 -24.57 10.95 -0.05
CA GLY A 49 -24.62 11.19 -1.50
C GLY A 49 -23.25 11.27 -2.17
N ASP A 50 -22.16 11.01 -1.44
CA ASP A 50 -20.82 10.98 -2.01
C ASP A 50 -20.52 9.59 -2.60
N THR A 51 -19.82 9.56 -3.73
CA THR A 51 -19.27 8.31 -4.29
C THR A 51 -17.98 7.95 -3.58
N ILE A 52 -17.90 6.74 -3.04
CA ILE A 52 -16.78 6.25 -2.24
C ILE A 52 -16.20 4.97 -2.81
N ILE A 53 -14.88 4.79 -2.67
CA ILE A 53 -14.18 3.52 -2.90
C ILE A 53 -13.88 2.83 -1.56
N SER A 54 -14.00 1.50 -1.55
CA SER A 54 -13.51 0.67 -0.45
C SER A 54 -12.93 -0.65 -0.94
N ILE A 55 -11.88 -1.12 -0.28
CA ILE A 55 -11.27 -2.43 -0.51
C ILE A 55 -11.36 -3.22 0.79
N HIS A 56 -11.93 -4.42 0.74
CA HIS A 56 -12.07 -5.26 1.93
C HIS A 56 -12.10 -6.74 1.60
N GLY A 57 -11.61 -7.57 2.53
CA GLY A 57 -11.65 -9.01 2.35
C GLY A 57 -10.66 -9.80 3.19
N TYR A 58 -10.59 -11.10 2.93
CA TYR A 58 -9.79 -12.08 3.68
C TYR A 58 -8.53 -12.54 2.92
N ALA A 59 -8.00 -11.65 2.07
CA ALA A 59 -6.72 -11.80 1.38
C ALA A 59 -5.79 -10.63 1.70
N SER A 60 -4.49 -10.83 1.51
CA SER A 60 -3.49 -9.76 1.57
C SER A 60 -3.65 -8.84 0.37
N PHE A 61 -3.44 -7.53 0.56
CA PHE A 61 -3.42 -6.60 -0.56
C PHE A 61 -2.14 -6.74 -1.39
N ASP A 62 -2.22 -7.55 -2.44
CA ASP A 62 -1.15 -7.78 -3.41
C ASP A 62 -1.76 -8.01 -4.81
N PRO A 63 -2.27 -6.94 -5.47
CA PRO A 63 -2.77 -7.06 -6.83
C PRO A 63 -1.66 -7.56 -7.75
N SER A 64 -2.01 -8.55 -8.57
CA SER A 64 -1.11 -9.26 -9.45
C SER A 64 -1.64 -9.29 -10.87
N LYS A 65 -0.79 -9.31 -11.89
CA LYS A 65 -1.26 -9.39 -13.28
C LYS A 65 -1.41 -10.85 -13.71
N PRO A 66 -2.58 -11.28 -14.22
CA PRO A 66 -2.73 -12.64 -14.72
C PRO A 66 -1.82 -12.91 -15.93
N ILE A 67 -1.20 -14.09 -15.95
CA ILE A 67 -0.45 -14.60 -17.11
C ILE A 67 -1.31 -15.69 -17.77
N TYR A 68 -1.58 -15.51 -19.07
CA TYR A 68 -2.39 -16.43 -19.88
C TYR A 68 -1.53 -17.18 -20.90
N GLU A 69 -1.76 -18.48 -21.01
CA GLU A 69 -1.25 -19.34 -22.10
C GLU A 69 -2.43 -20.08 -22.73
N ASP A 70 -2.55 -20.04 -24.05
CA ASP A 70 -3.66 -20.66 -24.80
C ASP A 70 -5.08 -20.29 -24.32
N GLY A 71 -5.23 -19.10 -23.72
CA GLY A 71 -6.50 -18.61 -23.17
C GLY A 71 -6.82 -19.10 -21.76
N GLU A 72 -5.97 -19.94 -21.17
CA GLU A 72 -6.05 -20.34 -19.76
C GLU A 72 -5.08 -19.54 -18.91
N ARG A 73 -5.53 -19.18 -17.69
CA ARG A 73 -4.67 -18.51 -16.71
C ARG A 73 -3.73 -19.55 -16.10
N VAL A 74 -2.43 -19.38 -16.32
CA VAL A 74 -1.39 -20.33 -15.88
C VAL A 74 -0.56 -19.82 -14.71
N ASP A 75 -0.41 -18.51 -14.58
CA ASP A 75 0.40 -17.89 -13.52
C ASP A 75 -0.02 -16.43 -13.27
N ARG A 76 0.76 -15.70 -12.48
CA ARG A 76 0.64 -14.26 -12.26
C ARG A 76 2.00 -13.59 -12.07
N GLU A 77 2.05 -12.31 -12.41
CA GLU A 77 3.15 -11.42 -12.05
C GLU A 77 2.80 -10.68 -10.75
N TYR A 78 3.69 -10.73 -9.76
CA TYR A 78 3.50 -10.12 -8.43
C TYR A 78 4.13 -8.72 -8.37
N GLY A 79 3.77 -7.93 -7.35
CA GLY A 79 4.41 -6.64 -7.08
C GLY A 79 3.83 -5.48 -7.88
N HIS A 80 2.57 -5.57 -8.29
CA HIS A 80 1.88 -4.49 -9.01
C HIS A 80 1.01 -3.60 -8.11
N ALA A 81 1.16 -3.70 -6.78
CA ALA A 81 0.43 -2.86 -5.83
C ALA A 81 0.61 -1.36 -6.07
N GLU A 82 1.86 -0.91 -6.29
CA GLU A 82 2.15 0.50 -6.58
C GLU A 82 1.51 0.95 -7.90
N GLU A 83 1.73 0.18 -8.98
CA GLU A 83 1.13 0.47 -10.30
C GLU A 83 -0.40 0.53 -10.24
N PHE A 84 -1.04 -0.42 -9.55
CA PHE A 84 -2.48 -0.43 -9.34
C PHE A 84 -2.94 0.85 -8.63
N LEU A 85 -2.26 1.26 -7.55
CA LEU A 85 -2.62 2.44 -6.79
C LEU A 85 -2.36 3.75 -7.54
N GLU A 86 -1.28 3.84 -8.32
CA GLU A 86 -1.01 4.97 -9.20
C GLU A 86 -2.12 5.17 -10.24
N ARG A 87 -2.76 4.08 -10.70
CA ARG A 87 -3.90 4.14 -11.62
C ARG A 87 -5.21 4.52 -10.95
N ILE A 88 -5.39 4.15 -9.68
CA ILE A 88 -6.54 4.58 -8.88
C ILE A 88 -6.43 6.05 -8.48
N ALA A 89 -5.21 6.55 -8.21
CA ALA A 89 -4.97 7.88 -7.67
C ALA A 89 -5.69 9.04 -8.38
N PRO A 90 -5.73 9.14 -9.73
CA PRO A 90 -6.41 10.22 -10.43
C PRO A 90 -7.92 10.29 -10.19
N HIS A 91 -8.51 9.21 -9.69
CA HIS A 91 -9.94 9.11 -9.40
C HIS A 91 -10.27 9.49 -7.95
N LEU A 92 -9.27 9.63 -7.08
CA LEU A 92 -9.46 9.97 -5.67
C LEU A 92 -9.70 11.46 -5.46
N GLU A 93 -10.60 11.83 -4.56
CA GLU A 93 -10.75 13.21 -4.08
C GLU A 93 -9.96 13.47 -2.78
N GLU A 94 -9.52 12.41 -2.11
CA GLU A 94 -8.83 12.48 -0.82
C GLU A 94 -7.90 11.28 -0.63
N ARG A 95 -7.11 11.30 0.46
CA ARG A 95 -6.19 10.20 0.76
C ARG A 95 -6.96 8.90 0.98
N PHE A 96 -6.50 7.84 0.33
CA PHE A 96 -7.01 6.49 0.47
C PHE A 96 -5.97 5.60 1.16
N VAL A 97 -6.38 4.92 2.22
CA VAL A 97 -5.49 4.10 3.05
C VAL A 97 -5.99 2.67 3.04
N ILE A 98 -5.10 1.71 2.79
CA ILE A 98 -5.39 0.27 2.77
C ILE A 98 -4.49 -0.40 3.78
N GLU A 99 -5.08 -1.12 4.73
CA GLU A 99 -4.37 -1.83 5.78
C GLU A 99 -4.56 -3.34 5.59
N THR A 100 -3.46 -4.10 5.68
CA THR A 100 -3.49 -5.56 5.75
C THR A 100 -3.04 -6.00 7.13
N ILE A 101 -3.87 -6.79 7.81
CA ILE A 101 -3.60 -7.35 9.12
C ILE A 101 -3.38 -8.86 8.98
N GLY A 102 -2.22 -9.34 9.44
CA GLY A 102 -1.91 -10.75 9.57
C GLY A 102 -2.33 -11.30 10.94
N HIS A 103 -2.93 -12.48 10.96
CA HIS A 103 -3.18 -13.24 12.19
C HIS A 103 -2.79 -14.71 12.06
N GLU A 104 -1.65 -15.08 12.64
CA GLU A 104 -1.22 -16.48 12.80
C GLU A 104 -1.53 -17.00 14.19
N LYS A 105 -2.78 -17.43 14.48
CA LYS A 105 -3.16 -17.95 15.84
C LYS A 105 -2.65 -17.07 17.01
N ALA A 106 -2.34 -15.81 16.73
CA ALA A 106 -1.63 -14.93 17.62
C ALA A 106 -2.68 -14.24 18.46
N ARG A 107 -2.41 -14.08 19.77
CA ARG A 107 -3.32 -13.37 20.67
C ARG A 107 -3.49 -11.89 20.31
N PHE A 108 -2.63 -11.36 19.43
CA PHE A 108 -2.62 -9.98 18.99
C PHE A 108 -2.48 -9.91 17.46
N PRO A 109 -3.42 -9.29 16.74
CA PRO A 109 -3.27 -9.05 15.30
C PRO A 109 -2.06 -8.14 15.04
N LEU A 110 -1.32 -8.45 13.98
CA LEU A 110 -0.18 -7.64 13.53
C LEU A 110 -0.60 -6.90 12.26
N LEU A 111 -0.44 -5.57 12.23
CA LEU A 111 -0.52 -4.82 10.97
C LEU A 111 0.65 -5.28 10.10
N ALA A 112 0.37 -6.02 9.04
CA ALA A 112 1.39 -6.57 8.15
C ALA A 112 1.89 -5.52 7.15
N GLY A 113 1.01 -4.62 6.73
CA GLY A 113 1.35 -3.52 5.83
C GLY A 113 0.22 -2.49 5.73
N GLN A 114 0.60 -1.28 5.34
CA GLN A 114 -0.29 -0.16 5.09
C GLN A 114 0.15 0.52 3.80
N TRP A 115 -0.76 0.61 2.83
CA TRP A 115 -0.62 1.47 1.66
C TRP A 115 -1.35 2.78 1.90
N SER A 116 -0.75 3.89 1.51
CA SER A 116 -1.39 5.21 1.45
C SER A 116 -1.21 5.77 0.05
N VAL A 117 -2.30 6.24 -0.55
CA VAL A 117 -2.30 6.86 -1.87
C VAL A 117 -3.03 8.20 -1.82
N TRP A 118 -2.49 9.20 -2.53
CA TRP A 118 -3.03 10.54 -2.63
C TRP A 118 -3.50 10.84 -4.07
N PRO A 119 -4.44 11.79 -4.25
CA PRO A 119 -4.94 12.17 -5.58
C PRO A 119 -3.87 12.65 -6.58
N ASP A 120 -2.71 13.07 -6.09
CA ASP A 120 -1.60 13.53 -6.94
C ASP A 120 -0.73 12.38 -7.50
N GLY A 121 -1.07 11.13 -7.20
CA GLY A 121 -0.31 9.94 -7.61
C GLY A 121 0.76 9.53 -6.61
N THR A 122 0.94 10.25 -5.50
CA THR A 122 1.89 9.82 -4.46
C THR A 122 1.40 8.51 -3.83
N VAL A 123 2.27 7.50 -3.79
CA VAL A 123 2.04 6.22 -3.13
C VAL A 123 3.11 6.00 -2.06
N GLN A 124 2.69 5.53 -0.89
CA GLN A 124 3.57 5.12 0.20
C GLN A 124 3.18 3.75 0.72
N TYR A 125 4.18 2.92 1.01
CA TYR A 125 4.00 1.65 1.70
C TYR A 125 4.77 1.64 3.02
N ASP A 126 4.06 1.42 4.12
CA ASP A 126 4.63 1.22 5.44
C ASP A 126 4.37 -0.23 5.87
N SER A 127 5.42 -0.96 6.27
CA SER A 127 5.29 -2.31 6.81
C SER A 127 6.23 -2.53 7.98
N PHE A 128 5.97 -3.57 8.78
CA PHE A 128 6.98 -4.07 9.70
C PHE A 128 8.04 -4.79 8.87
N ASP A 129 9.17 -4.12 8.63
CA ASP A 129 10.33 -4.74 8.03
C ASP A 129 10.81 -5.88 8.95
N HIS A 130 10.54 -7.12 8.53
CA HIS A 130 10.99 -8.32 9.24
C HIS A 130 12.46 -8.66 8.97
N SER A 131 13.14 -7.89 8.12
CA SER A 131 14.56 -8.05 7.77
C SER A 131 15.25 -6.69 7.60
N PRO A 132 15.23 -5.83 8.63
CA PRO A 132 15.80 -4.50 8.54
C PRO A 132 17.28 -4.58 8.23
N LYS A 133 17.71 -3.86 7.18
CA LYS A 133 19.13 -3.63 6.95
C LYS A 133 19.68 -2.92 8.17
N LYS A 134 20.67 -3.53 8.85
CA LYS A 134 21.38 -2.86 9.93
C LYS A 134 21.89 -1.51 9.40
N PRO A 135 21.53 -0.36 10.01
CA PRO A 135 22.03 0.92 9.56
C PRO A 135 23.56 0.88 9.50
N GLY A 136 24.12 1.29 8.37
CA GLY A 136 25.55 1.34 8.16
C GLY A 136 26.19 2.24 9.22
N SER A 137 27.32 1.81 9.78
CA SER A 137 28.05 2.53 10.83
C SER A 137 28.80 3.76 10.29
N SER A 138 28.14 4.61 9.50
CA SER A 138 28.77 5.78 8.89
C SER A 138 27.73 6.85 8.54
N GLU A 139 26.87 7.21 9.50
CA GLU A 139 26.12 8.48 9.50
C GLU A 139 26.20 9.14 10.88
N GLN A 140 27.38 9.06 11.50
CA GLN A 140 27.81 10.01 12.52
C GLN A 140 29.14 10.57 12.06
N ASP A 141 29.08 11.77 11.49
CA ASP A 141 30.11 12.82 11.44
C ASP A 141 30.00 13.57 10.12
N ASN A 142 29.04 14.50 10.07
CA ASN A 142 29.31 15.85 9.59
C ASN A 142 28.08 16.73 9.80
N GLN A 143 27.94 17.25 11.02
CA GLN A 143 27.36 18.56 11.24
C GLN A 143 28.41 19.43 11.93
N SER A 144 28.95 20.38 11.14
CA SER A 144 29.26 21.80 11.48
C SER A 144 30.09 22.09 12.74
N GLU A 145 31.11 22.95 12.73
CA GLU A 145 31.05 24.36 12.32
C GLU A 145 32.44 24.90 11.93
N ASP A 146 32.46 25.73 10.88
CA ASP A 146 33.51 26.71 10.58
C ASP A 146 33.42 27.92 11.54
N VAL A 147 34.54 28.65 11.66
CA VAL A 147 34.67 30.10 11.98
C VAL A 147 35.44 30.52 13.26
N VAL A 148 36.73 30.82 13.03
CA VAL A 148 37.52 32.07 13.32
C VAL A 148 38.03 32.45 14.73
N GLY A 149 39.37 32.64 14.76
CA GLY A 149 40.10 33.71 15.47
C GLY A 149 40.58 33.36 16.88
N SER A 150 41.71 33.79 17.43
CA SER A 150 42.84 34.64 17.02
C SER A 150 43.84 34.65 18.19
N GLU A 151 45.14 34.72 17.90
CA GLU A 151 46.23 35.25 18.75
C GLU A 151 46.63 34.57 20.08
N GLY A 152 47.95 34.54 20.32
CA GLY A 152 48.47 34.74 21.69
C GLY A 152 49.56 33.78 22.17
N VAL A 153 50.80 34.28 22.14
CA VAL A 153 52.06 33.74 22.68
C VAL A 153 52.08 33.68 24.22
N ALA A 154 52.74 32.67 24.80
CA ALA A 154 53.64 32.71 25.98
C ALA A 154 53.92 31.25 26.45
N GLN A 155 55.10 30.83 26.92
CA GLN A 155 56.36 31.50 27.28
C GLN A 155 57.50 30.48 27.21
#